data_AF-A0A442SHI1-F1
#
_entry.id   AF-A0A442SHI1-F1
#
_cell.length_a   1.000
_cell.length_b   1.000
_cell.length_c   1.000
_cell.angle_alpha   90.00
_cell.angle_beta   90.00
_cell.angle_gamma   90.00
#
_symmetry.space_group_name_H-M   'P 1'
#
loop_
_entity.id
_entity.type
_entity.pdbx_description
1 polymer ?
#
loop_
_entity_poly.entity_id
_entity_poly.type
_entity_poly.pdbx_seq_one_letter_code
_entity_poly.pdbx_strand_id
1 'polypeptide(L)'
;MTDDHQRFCRISYWKRNGDGFLSSSSRDEQWDECVVGPLSTYSPYGEQRFPRGPNSDYQIQSLVSLLRQAYEFGQRAKLAEIQHTLGIRS
;
A
#
# COMPACT_ATOMS: atom_id res chain seq x y z
N MET A 1 2.33 -12.04 -34.68
CA MET A 1 1.46 -11.46 -33.65
C MET A 1 2.33 -11.36 -32.41
N THR A 2 2.90 -10.19 -32.15
CA THR A 2 3.69 -9.94 -30.95
C THR A 2 2.70 -9.73 -29.81
N ASP A 3 2.69 -10.68 -28.89
CA ASP A 3 1.95 -10.61 -27.64
C ASP A 3 2.52 -9.44 -26.82
N ASP A 4 1.91 -8.26 -26.92
CA ASP A 4 2.22 -7.09 -26.09
C ASP A 4 1.73 -7.37 -24.66
N HIS A 5 2.49 -8.18 -23.92
CA HIS A 5 2.28 -8.35 -22.50
C HIS A 5 2.72 -7.08 -21.79
N GLN A 6 1.75 -6.18 -21.51
CA GLN A 6 1.96 -5.03 -20.64
C GLN A 6 2.46 -5.51 -19.27
N ARG A 7 3.59 -4.98 -18.81
CA ARG A 7 4.17 -5.36 -17.53
C ARG A 7 3.55 -4.51 -16.44
N PHE A 8 2.91 -5.15 -15.46
CA PHE A 8 2.26 -4.46 -14.36
C PHE A 8 2.98 -4.70 -13.04
N CYS A 9 3.06 -3.65 -12.21
CA CYS A 9 3.40 -3.75 -10.80
C CYS A 9 2.14 -3.50 -9.96
N ARG A 10 1.94 -4.25 -8.86
CA ARG A 10 0.85 -4.00 -7.91
C ARG A 10 1.38 -3.98 -6.48
N ILE A 11 1.12 -2.88 -5.79
CA ILE A 11 1.45 -2.67 -4.38
C ILE A 11 0.13 -2.68 -3.61
N SER A 12 -0.08 -3.74 -2.84
CA SER A 12 -1.27 -3.89 -2.00
C SER A 12 -1.01 -3.37 -0.59
N TYR A 13 -1.82 -2.43 -0.09
CA TYR A 13 -1.74 -1.93 1.29
C TYR A 13 -2.73 -2.68 2.22
N TRP A 14 -2.48 -2.61 3.53
CA TRP A 14 -3.20 -3.29 4.63
C TRP A 14 -3.04 -4.82 4.75
N LYS A 15 -2.05 -5.43 4.09
CA LYS A 15 -1.66 -6.83 4.31
C LYS A 15 -0.93 -6.99 5.65
N ARG A 16 -1.48 -7.75 6.60
CA ARG A 16 -0.71 -8.30 7.72
C ARG A 16 0.01 -9.55 7.24
N ASN A 17 1.34 -9.53 7.20
CA ASN A 17 2.22 -10.71 7.32
C ASN A 17 3.63 -10.22 7.69
N GLY A 18 4.25 -10.88 8.67
CA GLY A 18 5.69 -10.91 8.99
C GLY A 18 6.41 -9.57 9.14
N ASP A 19 6.64 -8.88 8.03
CA ASP A 19 7.55 -7.74 7.90
C ASP A 19 6.86 -6.43 7.46
N GLY A 20 5.52 -6.45 7.36
CA GLY A 20 4.71 -5.25 7.13
C GLY A 20 4.24 -5.02 5.69
N PHE A 21 2.93 -4.82 5.57
CA PHE A 21 2.10 -4.05 4.62
C PHE A 21 2.42 -3.91 3.12
N LEU A 22 3.56 -4.35 2.58
CA LEU A 22 3.92 -4.16 1.18
C LEU A 22 4.38 -5.48 0.57
N SER A 23 3.50 -6.17 -0.13
CA SER A 23 3.92 -7.18 -1.10
C SER A 23 3.82 -6.59 -2.50
N SER A 24 4.95 -6.27 -3.12
CA SER A 24 4.99 -6.02 -4.56
C SER A 24 4.86 -7.36 -5.27
N SER A 25 3.76 -7.58 -5.98
CA SER A 25 3.77 -8.60 -7.03
C SER A 25 4.59 -8.03 -8.19
N SER A 26 5.54 -8.83 -8.69
CA SER A 26 6.55 -8.52 -9.73
C SER A 26 7.45 -7.33 -9.40
N ARG A 27 8.58 -7.65 -8.75
CA ARG A 27 9.78 -6.79 -8.70
C ARG A 27 10.57 -6.87 -10.02
N ASP A 28 9.88 -7.03 -11.15
CA ASP A 28 10.54 -6.81 -12.43
C ASP A 28 10.83 -5.30 -12.49
N GLU A 29 12.11 -4.94 -12.62
CA GLU A 29 12.55 -3.54 -12.74
C GLU A 29 11.88 -2.81 -13.92
N GLN A 30 11.22 -3.56 -14.79
CA GLN A 30 10.51 -3.14 -15.98
C GLN A 30 9.01 -3.38 -15.79
N TRP A 31 8.28 -2.29 -15.53
CA TRP A 31 6.82 -2.21 -15.49
C TRP A 31 6.38 -1.00 -16.29
N ASP A 32 5.24 -1.07 -16.97
CA ASP A 32 4.66 0.02 -17.75
C ASP A 32 3.66 0.83 -16.91
N GLU A 33 2.90 0.14 -16.04
CA GLU A 33 2.00 0.73 -15.06
C GLU A 33 2.16 0.07 -13.68
N CYS A 34 2.16 0.89 -12.62
CA CYS A 34 2.14 0.45 -11.23
C CYS A 34 0.82 0.86 -10.57
N VAL A 35 0.16 -0.07 -9.88
CA VAL A 35 -1.09 0.17 -9.15
C VAL A 35 -0.86 0.05 -7.66
N VAL A 36 -1.15 1.12 -6.91
CA VAL A 36 -1.18 1.13 -5.45
C VAL A 36 -2.63 1.04 -5.00
N GLY A 37 -3.01 -0.05 -4.34
CA GLY A 37 -4.41 -0.34 -4.03
C GLY A 37 -4.59 -1.17 -2.76
N PRO A 38 -5.82 -1.29 -2.25
CA PRO A 38 -6.08 -2.13 -1.08
C PRO A 38 -5.88 -3.60 -1.42
N LEU A 39 -5.51 -4.42 -0.42
CA LEU A 39 -5.41 -5.87 -0.58
C LEU A 39 -6.77 -6.51 -0.96
N SER A 40 -7.85 -6.02 -0.35
CA SER A 40 -9.19 -6.52 -0.63
C SER A 40 -9.81 -5.78 -1.80
N THR A 41 -10.34 -6.52 -2.77
CA THR A 41 -11.15 -5.98 -3.89
C THR A 41 -12.48 -5.39 -3.43
N TYR A 42 -12.94 -5.71 -2.21
CA TYR A 42 -14.16 -5.17 -1.60
C TYR A 42 -13.90 -3.94 -0.72
N SER A 43 -12.67 -3.45 -0.72
CA SER A 43 -12.32 -2.24 0.01
C SER A 43 -13.03 -1.03 -0.61
N PRO A 44 -13.70 -0.18 0.19
CA PRO A 44 -14.28 1.07 -0.31
C PRO A 44 -13.22 2.12 -0.67
N TYR A 45 -11.94 1.83 -0.40
CA TYR A 45 -10.82 2.73 -0.66
C TYR A 45 -10.29 2.57 -2.08
N GLY A 46 -9.93 3.69 -2.70
CA GLY A 46 -9.51 3.76 -4.10
C GLY A 46 -8.17 3.10 -4.41
N GLU A 47 -7.98 2.82 -5.69
CA GLU A 47 -6.70 2.48 -6.30
C GLU A 47 -6.09 3.73 -6.94
N GLN A 48 -4.77 3.88 -6.83
CA GLN A 48 -4.01 4.88 -7.56
C GLN A 48 -3.11 4.20 -8.58
N ARG A 49 -3.19 4.64 -9.84
CA ARG A 49 -2.38 4.13 -10.94
C ARG A 49 -1.27 5.11 -11.28
N PHE A 50 -0.11 4.56 -11.62
CA PHE A 50 1.10 5.31 -11.96
C PHE A 50 1.65 4.76 -13.28
N PRO A 51 1.54 5.48 -14.40
CA PRO A 51 2.31 5.16 -15.59
C PRO A 51 3.80 5.42 -15.33
N ARG A 52 4.69 4.65 -15.97
CA ARG A 52 6.14 4.84 -15.80
C ARG A 52 6.55 6.20 -16.35
N GLY A 53 7.31 6.95 -15.55
CA GLY A 53 7.81 8.26 -15.94
C GLY A 53 8.95 8.74 -15.06
N PRO A 54 9.54 9.92 -15.33
CA PRO A 54 10.75 10.40 -14.66
C PRO A 54 10.65 10.48 -13.12
N ASN A 55 9.43 10.56 -12.58
CA ASN A 55 9.17 10.72 -11.13
C ASN A 55 8.26 9.63 -10.56
N SER A 56 7.90 8.61 -11.33
CA SER A 56 6.88 7.64 -10.92
C SER A 56 7.30 6.87 -9.67
N ASP A 57 8.57 6.48 -9.57
CA ASP A 57 9.10 5.78 -8.40
C ASP A 57 9.02 6.63 -7.13
N TYR A 58 9.39 7.91 -7.22
CA TYR A 58 9.29 8.84 -6.10
C TYR A 58 7.83 9.02 -5.66
N GLN A 59 6.91 9.24 -6.62
CA GLN A 59 5.48 9.40 -6.33
C GLN A 59 4.88 8.16 -5.65
N ILE A 60 5.25 6.97 -6.15
CA ILE A 60 4.86 5.68 -5.56
C ILE A 60 5.39 5.59 -4.12
N GLN A 61 6.68 5.87 -3.90
CA GLN A 61 7.29 5.83 -2.58
C GLN A 61 6.65 6.82 -1.60
N SER A 62 6.36 8.05 -2.03
CA SER A 62 5.68 9.06 -1.21
C SER A 62 4.28 8.61 -0.81
N LEU A 63 3.49 8.10 -1.75
CA LEU A 63 2.14 7.59 -1.45
C LEU A 63 2.20 6.40 -0.49
N VAL A 64 3.10 5.44 -0.75
CA VAL A 64 3.31 4.29 0.12
C VAL A 64 3.71 4.71 1.53
N SER A 65 4.58 5.72 1.67
CA SER A 65 5.01 6.25 2.97
C SER A 65 3.86 6.91 3.72
N LEU A 66 3.04 7.71 3.01
CA LEU A 66 1.85 8.34 3.58
C LEU A 66 0.84 7.30 4.09
N LEU A 67 0.55 6.28 3.26
CA LEU A 67 -0.39 5.20 3.63
C LEU A 67 0.11 4.40 4.84
N ARG A 68 1.43 4.17 4.94
CA ARG A 68 2.05 3.55 6.11
C ARG A 68 1.83 4.39 7.37
N GLN A 69 2.14 5.69 7.32
CA GLN A 69 1.95 6.59 8.45
C GLN A 69 0.49 6.63 8.90
N ALA A 70 -0.44 6.80 7.96
CA ALA A 70 -1.88 6.82 8.26
C ALA A 70 -2.33 5.53 8.96
N TYR A 71 -1.84 4.37 8.52
CA TYR A 71 -2.11 3.10 9.17
C TYR A 71 -1.55 3.04 10.60
N GLU A 72 -0.30 3.45 10.81
CA GLU A 72 0.33 3.48 12.14
C GLU A 72 -0.41 4.41 13.11
N PHE A 73 -0.82 5.60 12.65
CA PHE A 73 -1.63 6.51 13.44
C PHE A 73 -2.97 5.89 13.83
N GLY A 74 -3.66 5.23 12.89
CA GLY A 74 -4.91 4.52 13.17
C GLY A 74 -4.75 3.39 14.18
N GLN A 75 -3.67 2.60 14.09
CA GLN A 75 -3.38 1.54 15.06
C GLN A 75 -3.10 2.11 16.46
N ARG A 76 -2.32 3.19 16.56
CA ARG A 76 -2.06 3.87 17.83
C ARG A 76 -3.33 4.42 18.46
N ALA A 77 -4.19 5.07 17.66
CA ALA A 77 -5.47 5.58 18.13
C ALA A 77 -6.37 4.45 18.63
N LYS A 78 -6.45 3.32 17.90
CA LYS A 78 -7.24 2.16 18.32
C LYS A 78 -6.70 1.51 19.59
N LEU A 79 -5.38 1.42 19.73
CA LEU A 79 -4.75 0.92 20.95
C LEU A 79 -5.06 1.82 22.15
N ALA A 80 -4.96 3.15 21.98
CA ALA A 80 -5.31 4.10 23.02
C ALA A 80 -6.78 3.99 23.45
N GLU A 81 -7.70 3.81 22.49
CA GLU A 81 -9.12 3.54 22.77
C GLU A 81 -9.29 2.26 23.61
N ILE A 82 -8.63 1.16 23.22
CA ILE A 82 -8.69 -0.12 23.95
C ILE A 82 -8.12 0.04 25.37
N GLN A 83 -6.97 0.69 25.52
CA GLN A 83 -6.33 0.94 26.82
C GLN A 83 -7.25 1.76 27.73
N HIS A 84 -7.86 2.81 27.19
CA HIS A 84 -8.84 3.62 27.90
C HIS A 84 -10.07 2.80 28.33
N THR A 85 -10.66 2.01 27.42
CA THR A 85 -11.81 1.14 27.74
C THR A 85 -11.48 0.10 28.80
N LEU A 86 -10.26 -0.44 28.81
CA LEU A 86 -9.80 -1.43 29.78
C LEU A 86 -9.28 -0.80 31.09
N GLY A 87 -9.28 0.53 31.21
CA GLY A 87 -8.73 1.23 32.38
C GLY A 87 -7.22 1.08 32.56
N ILE A 88 -6.50 0.68 31.51
CA ILE A 88 -5.04 0.56 31.50
C ILE A 88 -4.48 1.97 31.35
N ARG A 89 -3.80 2.48 32.40
CA ARG A 89 -3.13 3.77 32.33
C ARG A 89 -1.88 3.65 31.44
N SER A 90 -1.84 4.48 30.41
CA SER A 90 -0.71 4.67 29.49
C SER A 90 0.50 5.29 30.19
#